data_AF-A0A9P6JSN9-F1
#
_entry.id   AF-A0A9P6JSN9-F1
#
_cell.length_a   1.000
_cell.length_b   1.000
_cell.length_c   1.000
_cell.angle_alpha   90.00
_cell.angle_beta   90.00
_cell.angle_gamma   90.00
#
_symmetry.space_group_name_H-M   'P 1'
#
loop_
_entity.id
_entity.type
_entity.pdbx_description
1 polymer ?
#
loop_
_entity_poly.entity_id
_entity_poly.type
_entity_poly.pdbx_seq_one_letter_code
_entity_poly.pdbx_strand_id
1 'polypeptide(L)'
;MPIAEYLNERYPESAAQRPTAFAEGTLGLQKAFNAAFDNTVESHKLFVVPAIASWLNPPSEEHFRRTRQERFKVQVVEDAIPKAEEAQVKWAKFQVELDKVASWYPSDKQEQFIMGSKPTWADIVVASELIWMKIVLGAESEKWKDITRWHSERWKNVLDSMDSFTSTSS
;
A
#
# COMPACT_ATOMS: atom_id res chain seq x y z
N MET A 1 -2.72 8.25 -13.54
CA MET A 1 -2.04 6.94 -13.46
C MET A 1 -1.82 6.44 -14.89
N PRO A 2 -0.84 7.01 -15.62
CA PRO A 2 -0.80 6.93 -17.08
C PRO A 2 -0.69 5.51 -17.65
N ILE A 3 0.08 4.63 -17.00
CA ILE A 3 0.23 3.22 -17.43
C ILE A 3 -1.10 2.47 -17.29
N ALA A 4 -1.76 2.60 -16.14
CA ALA A 4 -3.03 1.91 -15.89
C ALA A 4 -4.15 2.42 -16.82
N GLU A 5 -4.18 3.72 -17.08
CA GLU A 5 -5.08 4.35 -18.05
C GLU A 5 -4.83 3.82 -19.47
N TYR A 6 -3.57 3.80 -19.91
CA TYR A 6 -3.18 3.26 -21.21
C TYR A 6 -3.60 1.80 -21.38
N LEU A 7 -3.37 0.97 -20.36
CA LEU A 7 -3.76 -0.44 -20.40
C LEU A 7 -5.29 -0.59 -20.49
N ASN A 8 -6.04 0.22 -19.75
CA ASN A 8 -7.51 0.22 -19.77
C ASN A 8 -8.08 0.61 -21.15
N GLU A 9 -7.50 1.64 -21.77
CA GLU A 9 -7.92 2.10 -23.11
C GLU A 9 -7.55 1.10 -24.20
N ARG A 10 -6.35 0.51 -24.13
CA ARG A 10 -5.83 -0.37 -25.20
C ARG A 10 -6.39 -1.79 -25.14
N TYR A 11 -6.86 -2.21 -23.97
CA TYR A 11 -7.33 -3.56 -23.68
C TYR A 11 -8.64 -3.57 -22.88
N PRO A 12 -9.76 -3.11 -23.47
CA PRO A 12 -11.04 -3.04 -22.75
C PRO A 12 -11.58 -4.43 -22.39
N GLU A 13 -12.40 -4.50 -21.32
CA GLU A 13 -13.00 -5.73 -20.79
C GLU A 13 -13.74 -6.54 -21.87
N SER A 14 -14.43 -5.84 -22.77
CA SER A 14 -15.18 -6.42 -23.90
C SER A 14 -14.31 -7.20 -24.90
N ALA A 15 -12.99 -6.96 -24.91
CA ALA A 15 -12.09 -7.58 -25.88
C ALA A 15 -11.58 -8.96 -25.46
N ALA A 16 -11.72 -9.38 -24.18
CA ALA A 16 -11.10 -10.64 -23.71
C ALA A 16 -11.61 -11.24 -22.39
N GLN A 17 -12.75 -10.81 -21.82
CA GLN A 17 -13.19 -11.25 -20.48
C GLN A 17 -12.10 -11.06 -19.40
N ARG A 18 -11.27 -10.03 -19.57
CA ARG A 18 -10.21 -9.70 -18.61
C ARG A 18 -10.78 -8.89 -17.46
N PRO A 19 -10.37 -9.15 -16.21
CA PRO A 19 -10.70 -8.27 -15.09
C PRO A 19 -10.24 -6.85 -15.43
N THR A 20 -11.17 -5.88 -15.38
CA THR A 20 -10.82 -4.46 -15.47
C THR A 20 -10.56 -3.90 -14.08
N ALA A 21 -9.48 -3.14 -13.93
CA ALA A 21 -9.25 -2.35 -12.73
C ALA A 21 -10.15 -1.09 -12.68
N PHE A 22 -10.76 -0.72 -13.80
CA PHE A 22 -11.59 0.47 -13.93
C PHE A 22 -12.97 0.06 -14.46
N ALA A 23 -13.93 -0.06 -13.54
CA ALA A 23 -15.34 -0.17 -13.92
C ALA A 23 -15.77 1.08 -14.69
N GLU A 24 -16.76 0.94 -15.57
CA GLU A 24 -17.26 2.04 -16.41
C GLU A 24 -17.63 3.28 -15.57
N GLY A 25 -17.21 4.46 -16.02
CA GLY A 25 -17.50 5.73 -15.32
C GLY A 25 -16.68 5.98 -14.05
N THR A 26 -15.83 5.06 -13.60
CA THR A 26 -15.11 5.20 -12.31
C THR A 26 -13.75 5.88 -12.40
N LEU A 27 -13.20 6.12 -13.59
CA LEU A 27 -11.81 6.60 -13.75
C LEU A 27 -11.53 7.91 -12.96
N GLY A 28 -12.47 8.85 -12.98
CA GLY A 28 -12.34 10.09 -12.19
C GLY A 28 -12.31 9.85 -10.69
N LEU A 29 -13.15 8.93 -10.19
CA LEU A 29 -13.18 8.53 -8.79
C LEU A 29 -11.90 7.78 -8.38
N GLN A 30 -11.38 6.91 -9.25
CA GLN A 30 -10.13 6.19 -9.02
C GLN A 30 -8.92 7.16 -8.95
N LYS A 31 -8.91 8.21 -9.79
CA LYS A 31 -7.91 9.30 -9.70
C LYS A 31 -8.01 10.06 -8.37
N ALA A 32 -9.23 10.41 -7.95
CA ALA A 32 -9.46 11.08 -6.68
C ALA A 32 -9.07 10.18 -5.49
N PHE A 33 -9.34 8.88 -5.59
CA PHE A 33 -8.96 7.90 -4.59
C PHE A 33 -7.44 7.85 -4.39
N ASN A 34 -6.64 7.79 -5.45
CA ASN A 34 -5.17 7.83 -5.34
C ASN A 34 -4.70 9.04 -4.52
N ALA A 35 -5.18 10.22 -4.87
CA ALA A 35 -4.81 11.44 -4.15
C ALA A 35 -5.29 11.40 -2.70
N ALA A 36 -6.48 10.87 -2.43
CA ALA A 36 -7.01 10.74 -1.08
C ALA A 36 -6.21 9.74 -0.23
N PHE A 37 -5.84 8.59 -0.81
CA PHE A 37 -5.04 7.55 -0.17
C PHE A 37 -3.64 8.06 0.16
N ASP A 38 -2.93 8.63 -0.82
CA ASP A 38 -1.58 9.19 -0.64
C ASP A 38 -1.54 10.28 0.44
N ASN A 39 -2.57 11.13 0.51
CA ASN A 39 -2.66 12.17 1.53
C ASN A 39 -3.13 11.65 2.91
N THR A 40 -3.72 10.46 2.96
CA THR A 40 -4.23 9.87 4.21
C THR A 40 -3.18 8.98 4.87
N VAL A 41 -2.46 8.17 4.10
CA VAL A 41 -1.56 7.13 4.61
C VAL A 41 -0.10 7.54 4.39
N GLU A 42 0.51 8.13 5.41
CA GLU A 42 1.87 8.69 5.30
C GLU A 42 2.77 8.23 6.46
N SER A 43 2.21 7.99 7.65
CA SER A 43 3.01 7.79 8.87
C SER A 43 3.85 6.52 8.83
N HIS A 44 3.43 5.49 8.09
CA HIS A 44 4.20 4.26 7.92
C HIS A 44 5.51 4.47 7.15
N LYS A 45 5.62 5.50 6.30
CA LYS A 45 6.80 5.73 5.45
C LYS A 45 8.06 5.99 6.28
N LEU A 46 7.92 6.50 7.50
CA LEU A 46 9.03 6.68 8.45
C LEU A 46 9.63 5.36 8.95
N PHE A 47 8.87 4.26 8.90
CA PHE A 47 9.34 2.93 9.28
C PHE A 47 9.83 2.14 8.07
N VAL A 48 9.16 2.29 6.94
CA VAL A 48 9.37 1.44 5.75
C VAL A 48 10.47 2.01 4.85
N VAL A 49 10.48 3.32 4.58
CA VAL A 49 11.43 3.89 3.62
C VAL A 49 12.88 3.72 4.07
N PRO A 50 13.27 3.98 5.33
CA PRO A 50 14.64 3.74 5.76
C PRO A 50 15.07 2.28 5.64
N ALA A 51 14.14 1.35 5.88
CA ALA A 51 14.40 -0.10 5.83
C ALA A 51 14.59 -0.64 4.40
N ILE A 52 14.23 0.11 3.34
CA ILE A 52 14.44 -0.33 1.95
C ILE A 52 15.92 -0.52 1.62
N ALA A 53 16.82 0.26 2.22
CA ALA A 53 18.22 0.29 1.78
C ALA A 53 18.86 -1.11 1.77
N SER A 54 18.54 -1.96 2.74
CA SER A 54 19.06 -3.33 2.84
C SER A 54 18.48 -4.32 1.81
N TRP A 55 17.46 -3.93 1.05
CA TRP A 55 16.84 -4.75 0.00
C TRP A 55 17.39 -4.47 -1.40
N LEU A 56 18.21 -3.42 -1.54
CA LEU A 56 18.67 -2.95 -2.83
C LEU A 56 20.00 -3.59 -3.22
N ASN A 57 20.25 -3.68 -4.53
CA ASN A 57 21.60 -3.99 -5.01
C ASN A 57 22.57 -2.83 -4.67
N PRO A 58 23.90 -3.07 -4.62
CA PRO A 58 24.84 -2.07 -4.11
C PRO A 58 24.76 -0.69 -4.80
N PRO A 59 24.64 -0.59 -6.15
CA PRO A 59 24.49 0.71 -6.81
C PRO A 59 23.19 1.44 -6.44
N SER A 60 22.08 0.71 -6.34
CA SER A 60 20.80 1.28 -5.95
C SER A 60 20.79 1.67 -4.47
N GLU A 61 21.41 0.87 -3.62
CA GLU A 61 21.56 1.14 -2.19
C GLU A 61 22.33 2.44 -1.96
N GLU A 62 23.48 2.62 -2.60
CA GLU A 62 24.29 3.85 -2.48
C GLU A 62 23.48 5.09 -2.87
N HIS A 63 22.86 5.06 -4.05
CA HIS A 63 22.02 6.16 -4.52
C HIS A 63 20.83 6.42 -3.59
N PHE A 64 20.16 5.36 -3.14
CA PHE A 64 19.03 5.45 -2.22
C PHE A 64 19.46 6.08 -0.91
N ARG A 65 20.54 5.59 -0.29
CA ARG A 65 21.03 6.11 0.98
C ARG A 65 21.34 7.61 0.90
N ARG A 66 22.09 8.02 -0.12
CA ARG A 66 22.43 9.44 -0.34
C ARG A 66 21.19 10.33 -0.45
N THR A 67 20.25 9.94 -1.32
CA THR A 67 19.03 10.74 -1.53
C THR A 67 18.10 10.76 -0.32
N ARG A 68 18.07 9.70 0.49
CA ARG A 68 17.23 9.63 1.70
C ARG A 68 17.86 10.38 2.87
N GLN A 69 19.20 10.39 2.99
CA GLN A 69 19.92 11.26 3.93
C GLN A 69 19.58 12.74 3.68
N GLU A 70 19.64 13.18 2.42
CA GLU A 70 19.26 14.56 2.03
C GLU A 70 17.78 14.86 2.35
N ARG A 71 16.87 13.95 1.99
CA ARG A 71 15.42 14.12 2.21
C ARG A 71 15.05 14.18 3.69
N PHE A 72 15.60 13.27 4.50
CA PHE A 72 15.29 13.16 5.93
C PHE A 72 16.17 14.04 6.81
N LYS A 73 17.20 14.69 6.23
CA LYS A 73 18.18 15.53 6.94
C LYS A 73 18.93 14.77 8.04
N VAL A 74 19.33 13.54 7.73
CA VAL A 74 20.08 12.64 8.63
C VAL A 74 21.41 12.25 8.01
N GLN A 75 22.41 11.92 8.84
CA GLN A 75 23.72 11.42 8.37
C GLN A 75 23.67 9.93 8.05
N VAL A 76 22.84 9.16 8.75
CA VAL A 76 22.64 7.73 8.55
C VAL A 76 21.15 7.50 8.33
N VAL A 77 20.76 6.75 7.29
CA VAL A 77 19.35 6.58 6.91
C VAL A 77 18.53 5.96 8.05
N GLU A 78 19.13 5.02 8.77
CA GLU A 78 18.53 4.32 9.91
C GLU A 78 18.18 5.27 11.07
N ASP A 79 18.84 6.42 11.18
CA ASP A 79 18.50 7.44 12.18
C ASP A 79 17.20 8.20 11.86
N ALA A 80 16.67 8.07 10.64
CA ALA A 80 15.35 8.60 10.31
C ALA A 80 14.20 7.76 10.89
N ILE A 81 14.49 6.54 11.38
CA ILE A 81 13.47 5.67 11.99
C ILE A 81 13.14 6.23 13.38
N PRO A 82 11.87 6.57 13.67
CA PRO A 82 11.46 7.04 14.99
C PRO A 82 11.82 6.02 16.08
N LYS A 83 12.26 6.50 17.25
CA LYS A 83 12.71 5.66 18.37
C LYS A 83 11.77 5.83 19.58
N ALA A 84 11.68 4.78 20.41
CA ALA A 84 10.93 4.78 21.68
C ALA A 84 9.50 5.33 21.57
N GLU A 85 9.16 6.34 22.37
CA GLU A 85 7.83 6.94 22.46
C GLU A 85 7.36 7.54 21.12
N GLU A 86 8.27 8.16 20.35
CA GLU A 86 7.92 8.71 19.05
C GLU A 86 7.50 7.58 18.08
N ALA A 87 8.18 6.43 18.13
CA ALA A 87 7.82 5.27 17.34
C ALA A 87 6.40 4.80 17.66
N GLN A 88 6.03 4.75 18.95
CA GLN A 88 4.69 4.36 19.37
C GLN A 88 3.63 5.36 18.88
N VAL A 89 3.89 6.67 19.02
CA VAL A 89 2.97 7.73 18.57
C VAL A 89 2.76 7.67 17.05
N LYS A 90 3.83 7.54 16.26
CA LYS A 90 3.74 7.47 14.79
C LYS A 90 3.06 6.17 14.33
N TRP A 91 3.29 5.06 15.03
CA TRP A 91 2.65 3.78 14.73
C TRP A 91 1.15 3.79 15.05
N ALA A 92 0.76 4.32 16.20
CA ALA A 92 -0.63 4.54 16.55
C ALA A 92 -1.33 5.50 15.56
N LYS A 93 -0.63 6.56 15.13
CA LYS A 93 -1.15 7.45 14.09
C LYS A 93 -1.39 6.70 12.77
N PHE A 94 -0.47 5.82 12.37
CA PHE A 94 -0.67 5.00 11.17
C PHE A 94 -1.88 4.08 11.30
N GLN A 95 -2.12 3.48 12.46
CA GLN A 95 -3.35 2.71 12.71
C GLN A 95 -4.60 3.57 12.48
N VAL A 96 -4.64 4.81 12.98
CA VAL A 96 -5.75 5.76 12.76
C VAL A 96 -5.89 6.20 11.30
N GLU A 97 -4.78 6.34 10.57
CA GLU A 97 -4.81 6.60 9.12
C GLU A 97 -5.47 5.42 8.38
N LEU A 98 -5.19 4.19 8.81
CA LEU A 98 -5.84 2.99 8.31
C LEU A 98 -7.30 2.87 8.73
N ASP A 99 -7.71 3.31 9.93
CA ASP A 99 -9.13 3.43 10.30
C ASP A 99 -9.91 4.27 9.27
N LYS A 100 -9.31 5.39 8.84
CA LYS A 100 -9.92 6.25 7.81
C LYS A 100 -10.03 5.55 6.46
N VAL A 101 -9.01 4.79 6.04
CA VAL A 101 -9.10 3.98 4.82
C VAL A 101 -10.15 2.89 4.96
N ALA A 102 -10.24 2.24 6.13
CA ALA A 102 -11.25 1.21 6.40
C ALA A 102 -12.67 1.77 6.28
N SER A 103 -12.88 3.05 6.63
CA SER A 103 -14.17 3.74 6.47
C SER A 103 -14.61 3.94 5.00
N TRP A 104 -13.69 3.79 4.05
CA TRP A 104 -14.00 3.88 2.61
C TRP A 104 -14.52 2.56 2.04
N TYR A 105 -14.35 1.46 2.76
CA TYR A 105 -14.93 0.18 2.38
C TYR A 105 -16.40 0.11 2.80
N PRO A 106 -17.20 -0.70 2.10
CA PRO A 106 -18.56 -0.99 2.53
C PRO A 106 -18.60 -1.55 3.96
N SER A 107 -19.62 -1.16 4.72
CA SER A 107 -19.87 -1.66 6.07
C SER A 107 -20.35 -3.12 6.08
N ASP A 108 -20.84 -3.63 4.95
CA ASP A 108 -21.22 -5.03 4.81
C ASP A 108 -19.98 -5.91 4.85
N LYS A 109 -19.96 -6.87 5.78
CA LYS A 109 -18.85 -7.81 5.95
C LYS A 109 -18.70 -8.78 4.78
N GLN A 110 -19.72 -8.90 3.91
CA GLN A 110 -19.64 -9.72 2.70
C GLN A 110 -18.90 -9.01 1.55
N GLU A 111 -18.79 -7.68 1.61
CA GLU A 111 -18.16 -6.86 0.58
C GLU A 111 -16.72 -6.51 0.96
N GLN A 112 -15.78 -7.23 0.36
CA GLN A 112 -14.35 -7.13 0.67
C GLN A 112 -13.62 -6.01 -0.08
N PHE A 113 -14.22 -5.50 -1.16
CA PHE A 113 -13.62 -4.47 -2.03
C PHE A 113 -14.29 -3.11 -1.85
N ILE A 114 -13.58 -2.04 -2.21
CA ILE A 114 -14.06 -0.65 -2.09
C ILE A 114 -15.34 -0.42 -2.90
N MET A 115 -15.48 -1.10 -4.03
CA MET A 115 -16.69 -1.06 -4.86
C MET A 115 -17.60 -2.29 -4.66
N GLY A 116 -17.48 -2.97 -3.52
CA GLY A 116 -18.36 -4.06 -3.15
C GLY A 116 -17.85 -5.44 -3.59
N SER A 117 -18.24 -5.86 -4.79
CA SER A 117 -18.14 -7.25 -5.25
C SER A 117 -16.88 -7.60 -6.05
N LYS A 118 -16.27 -6.62 -6.73
CA LYS A 118 -15.10 -6.84 -7.59
C LYS A 118 -13.95 -5.91 -7.20
N PRO A 119 -12.68 -6.37 -7.30
CA PRO A 119 -11.55 -5.51 -7.07
C PRO A 119 -11.47 -4.43 -8.14
N THR A 120 -11.05 -3.26 -7.74
CA THR A 120 -10.80 -2.12 -8.62
C THR A 120 -9.40 -1.56 -8.41
N TRP A 121 -9.06 -0.53 -9.16
CA TRP A 121 -7.78 0.15 -9.02
C TRP A 121 -7.51 0.62 -7.58
N ALA A 122 -8.53 1.11 -6.88
CA ALA A 122 -8.43 1.50 -5.48
C ALA A 122 -7.96 0.34 -4.59
N ASP A 123 -8.49 -0.87 -4.79
CA ASP A 123 -8.09 -2.07 -4.05
C ASP A 123 -6.65 -2.47 -4.39
N ILE A 124 -6.22 -2.30 -5.65
CA ILE A 124 -4.83 -2.52 -6.09
C ILE A 124 -3.87 -1.57 -5.37
N VAL A 125 -4.24 -0.30 -5.19
CA VAL A 125 -3.42 0.70 -4.47
C VAL A 125 -3.22 0.29 -3.02
N VAL A 126 -4.31 -0.05 -2.33
CA VAL A 126 -4.26 -0.49 -0.92
C VAL A 126 -3.42 -1.77 -0.80
N ALA A 127 -3.68 -2.77 -1.65
CA ALA A 127 -2.94 -4.03 -1.64
C ALA A 127 -1.45 -3.84 -1.95
N SER A 128 -1.11 -2.97 -2.90
CA SER A 128 0.29 -2.66 -3.25
C SER A 128 1.05 -2.08 -2.06
N GLU A 129 0.42 -1.15 -1.32
CA GLU A 129 1.03 -0.56 -0.13
C GLU A 129 1.23 -1.61 0.97
N LEU A 130 0.22 -2.45 1.21
CA LEU A 130 0.30 -3.55 2.18
C LEU A 130 1.40 -4.56 1.83
N ILE A 131 1.52 -4.96 0.56
CA ILE A 131 2.56 -5.86 0.07
C ILE A 131 3.95 -5.23 0.24
N TRP A 132 4.11 -3.95 -0.10
CA TRP A 132 5.36 -3.23 0.09
C TRP A 132 5.78 -3.26 1.57
N MET A 133 4.85 -2.98 2.49
CA MET A 133 5.11 -3.09 3.93
C MET A 133 5.47 -4.50 4.37
N LYS A 134 4.73 -5.52 3.92
CA LYS A 134 4.99 -6.94 4.23
C LYS A 134 6.41 -7.35 3.82
N ILE A 135 6.83 -6.97 2.61
CA ILE A 135 8.15 -7.30 2.09
C ILE A 135 9.21 -6.59 2.92
N VAL A 136 9.14 -5.27 3.04
CA VAL A 136 10.22 -4.47 3.62
C VAL A 136 10.36 -4.66 5.13
N LEU A 137 9.25 -4.74 5.86
CA LEU A 137 9.26 -4.97 7.31
C LEU A 137 9.51 -6.46 7.65
N GLY A 138 9.27 -7.35 6.70
CA GLY A 138 9.33 -8.80 6.87
C GLY A 138 8.01 -9.37 7.37
N ALA A 139 7.56 -10.46 6.73
CA ALA A 139 6.28 -11.12 7.01
C ALA A 139 6.17 -11.72 8.42
N GLU A 140 7.30 -11.95 9.11
CA GLU A 140 7.30 -12.47 10.49
C GLU A 140 7.49 -11.38 11.55
N SER A 141 7.64 -10.12 11.13
CA SER A 141 7.86 -9.00 12.04
C SER A 141 6.61 -8.69 12.86
N GLU A 142 6.81 -8.20 14.09
CA GLU A 142 5.71 -7.75 14.95
C GLU A 142 4.93 -6.59 14.31
N LYS A 143 5.60 -5.70 13.57
CA LYS A 143 4.93 -4.63 12.82
C LYS A 143 3.99 -5.17 11.75
N TRP A 144 4.40 -6.20 11.02
CA TRP A 144 3.52 -6.83 10.04
C TRP A 144 2.35 -7.55 10.72
N LYS A 145 2.61 -8.28 11.80
CA LYS A 145 1.57 -8.94 12.59
C LYS A 145 0.53 -7.95 13.14
N ASP A 146 0.96 -6.79 13.62
CA ASP A 146 0.05 -5.71 14.04
C ASP A 146 -0.91 -5.32 12.91
N ILE A 147 -0.37 -5.00 11.73
CA ILE A 147 -1.17 -4.63 10.55
C ILE A 147 -2.19 -5.72 10.24
N THR A 148 -1.80 -7.00 10.24
CA THR A 148 -2.74 -8.10 9.92
C THR A 148 -3.85 -8.28 10.94
N ARG A 149 -3.69 -7.82 12.19
CA ARG A 149 -4.69 -7.95 13.27
C ARG A 149 -5.64 -6.75 13.35
N TRP A 150 -5.22 -5.60 12.84
CA TRP A 150 -6.01 -4.37 12.94
C TRP A 150 -7.34 -4.45 12.16
N HIS A 151 -8.33 -3.70 12.64
CA HIS A 151 -9.64 -3.52 12.00
C HIS A 151 -10.36 -4.82 11.68
N SER A 152 -10.38 -5.77 12.62
CA SER A 152 -10.95 -7.11 12.44
C SER A 152 -10.33 -7.85 11.25
N GLU A 153 -8.99 -7.82 11.18
CA GLU A 153 -8.19 -8.48 10.14
C GLU A 153 -8.44 -7.97 8.71
N ARG A 154 -9.01 -6.77 8.55
CA ARG A 154 -9.36 -6.21 7.23
C ARG A 154 -8.20 -6.24 6.25
N TRP A 155 -7.01 -5.83 6.68
CA TRP A 155 -5.84 -5.74 5.79
C TRP A 155 -5.33 -7.12 5.36
N LYS A 156 -5.41 -8.11 6.25
CA LYS A 156 -5.15 -9.50 5.89
C LYS A 156 -6.16 -9.98 4.84
N ASN A 157 -7.46 -9.75 5.08
CA ASN A 157 -8.52 -10.17 4.18
C ASN A 157 -8.44 -9.49 2.80
N VAL A 158 -8.05 -8.20 2.75
CA VAL A 158 -7.79 -7.50 1.49
C VAL A 158 -6.69 -8.21 0.71
N LEU A 159 -5.57 -8.58 1.35
CA LEU A 159 -4.50 -9.31 0.67
C LEU A 159 -4.95 -10.70 0.21
N ASP A 160 -5.59 -11.48 1.08
CA ASP A 160 -6.09 -12.82 0.74
C ASP A 160 -7.06 -12.77 -0.46
N SER A 161 -7.92 -11.75 -0.52
CA SER A 161 -8.84 -11.53 -1.64
C SER A 161 -8.14 -11.18 -2.97
N MET A 162 -6.90 -10.71 -2.89
CA MET A 162 -6.06 -10.30 -4.01
C MET A 162 -5.02 -11.35 -4.39
N ASP A 163 -4.92 -12.50 -3.70
CA ASP A 163 -3.86 -13.50 -3.88
C ASP A 163 -3.77 -14.04 -5.32
N SER A 164 -4.91 -14.17 -6.01
CA SER A 164 -4.94 -14.59 -7.42
C SER A 164 -4.21 -13.61 -8.37
N PHE A 165 -3.97 -12.37 -7.93
CA PHE A 165 -3.29 -11.32 -8.70
C PHE A 165 -1.83 -11.07 -8.25
N THR A 166 -1.41 -11.64 -7.12
CA THR A 166 -0.09 -11.38 -6.50
C THR A 166 0.90 -12.52 -6.70
N SER A 167 0.48 -13.59 -7.38
CA SER A 167 1.33 -14.74 -7.69
C SER A 167 2.50 -14.33 -8.59
N THR A 168 3.71 -14.37 -8.04
CA THR A 168 4.93 -14.31 -8.85
C THR A 168 5.22 -15.73 -9.33
N SER A 169 5.29 -15.94 -10.65
CA SER A 169 5.80 -17.21 -11.19
C SER A 169 7.21 -17.40 -10.64
N SER A 170 7.37 -18.42 -9.79
CA SER A 170 8.64 -18.82 -9.22
C SER A 170 9.56 -19.44 -10.27
#